data_AF-A0A496XDX3-F1
#
_entry.id   AF-A0A496XDX3-F1
#
_cell.length_a   1.000
_cell.length_b   1.000
_cell.length_c   1.000
_cell.angle_alpha   90.00
_cell.angle_beta   90.00
_cell.angle_gamma   90.00
#
_symmetry.space_group_name_H-M   'P 1'
#
loop_
_entity.id
_entity.type
_entity.pdbx_description
1 polymer ?
#
loop_
_entity_poly.entity_id
_entity_poly.type
_entity_poly.pdbx_seq_one_letter_code
_entity_poly.pdbx_strand_id
1 'polypeptide(L)'
;MGGEAVQLKLRKKRVRLAKNLHVEFSAGDDNRLCAGWDPGVPATPSRQIWKRYKLARDIYLQEMAVDQGISMVLVDCEGLRAFKPTGASQTTGWNEL
;
A
#
# COMPACT_ATOMS: atom_id res chain seq x y z
N MET A 1 23.95 8.95 -16.20
CA MET A 1 22.52 9.12 -15.88
C MET A 1 22.28 8.51 -14.51
N GLY A 2 22.34 9.33 -13.45
CA GLY A 2 22.03 8.89 -12.09
C GLY A 2 20.54 9.04 -11.88
N GLY A 3 19.82 7.93 -11.76
CA GLY A 3 18.42 7.97 -11.33
C GLY A 3 18.38 8.38 -9.88
N GLU A 4 18.02 9.64 -9.62
CA GLU A 4 17.80 10.14 -8.28
C GLU A 4 16.68 9.30 -7.65
N ALA A 5 17.00 8.57 -6.58
CA ALA A 5 16.01 7.79 -5.85
C ALA A 5 15.06 8.78 -5.18
N VAL A 6 13.87 8.96 -5.76
CA VAL A 6 12.82 9.81 -5.19
C VAL A 6 12.49 9.26 -3.80
N GLN A 7 12.82 10.04 -2.77
CA GLN A 7 12.53 9.66 -1.40
C GLN A 7 11.02 9.76 -1.17
N LEU A 8 10.38 8.62 -0.94
CA LEU A 8 8.95 8.53 -0.72
C LEU A 8 8.63 9.05 0.69
N LYS A 9 7.94 10.18 0.79
CA LYS A 9 7.44 10.70 2.07
C LYS A 9 6.17 9.94 2.49
N LEU A 10 6.31 8.67 2.84
CA LEU A 10 5.16 7.84 3.24
C LEU A 10 4.75 8.14 4.68
N ARG A 11 3.49 8.56 4.89
CA ARG A 11 2.92 8.81 6.23
C ARG A 11 2.53 7.49 6.88
N LYS A 12 2.72 7.38 8.21
CA LYS A 12 2.23 6.21 8.94
C LYS A 12 0.71 6.08 8.81
N LYS A 13 0.20 4.89 8.45
CA LYS A 13 -1.24 4.59 8.36
C LYS A 13 -1.55 3.25 8.99
N ARG A 14 -2.44 3.24 9.98
CA ARG A 14 -2.92 2.01 10.61
C ARG A 14 -4.25 1.59 9.99
N VAL A 15 -4.32 0.35 9.50
CA VAL A 15 -5.51 -0.22 8.84
C VAL A 15 -5.95 -1.47 9.58
N ARG A 16 -7.25 -1.57 9.84
CA ARG A 16 -7.86 -2.76 10.46
C ARG A 16 -8.14 -3.83 9.40
N LEU A 17 -7.61 -5.03 9.60
CA LEU A 17 -7.83 -6.18 8.72
C LEU A 17 -8.89 -7.14 9.25
N ALA A 18 -9.02 -7.25 10.59
CA ALA A 18 -10.06 -8.03 11.26
C ALA A 18 -10.34 -7.48 12.68
N LYS A 19 -11.27 -8.12 13.42
CA LYS A 19 -11.79 -7.61 14.70
C LYS A 19 -10.69 -7.15 15.66
N ASN A 20 -9.61 -7.91 15.79
CA ASN A 20 -8.47 -7.61 16.67
C ASN A 20 -7.13 -7.62 15.92
N LEU A 21 -7.15 -7.27 14.63
CA LEU A 21 -5.96 -7.34 13.78
C LEU A 21 -5.81 -6.06 12.98
N HIS A 22 -4.73 -5.34 13.25
CA HIS A 22 -4.31 -4.17 12.49
C HIS A 22 -2.93 -4.40 11.88
N VAL A 23 -2.71 -3.67 10.80
CA VAL A 23 -1.40 -3.47 10.21
C VAL A 23 -1.11 -1.98 10.16
N GLU A 24 0.09 -1.57 10.51
CA GLU A 24 0.61 -0.22 10.35
C GLU A 24 1.58 -0.20 9.18
N PHE A 25 1.28 0.63 8.18
CA PHE A 25 2.15 0.90 7.06
C PHE A 25 2.98 2.16 7.34
N SER A 26 4.28 2.10 7.05
CA SER A 26 5.18 3.26 7.12
C SER A 26 6.25 3.20 6.03
N ALA A 27 6.87 4.34 5.71
CA ALA A 27 8.14 4.35 4.99
C ALA A 27 9.27 3.89 5.92
N GLY A 28 10.10 2.98 5.44
CA GLY A 28 11.46 2.83 5.92
C GLY A 28 12.36 3.91 5.31
N ASP A 29 13.53 4.12 5.91
CA ASP A 29 14.53 5.10 5.45
C ASP A 29 15.05 4.82 4.02
N ASP A 30 14.87 3.59 3.55
CA ASP A 30 15.29 3.10 2.22
C ASP A 30 14.16 3.14 1.17
N ASN A 31 13.10 3.91 1.42
CA ASN A 31 11.87 3.98 0.60
C ASN A 31 11.13 2.65 0.48
N ARG A 32 11.45 1.65 1.29
CA ARG A 32 10.67 0.41 1.33
C ARG A 32 9.45 0.61 2.20
N LEU A 33 8.37 -0.06 1.81
CA LEU A 33 7.21 -0.18 2.66
C LEU A 33 7.55 -1.06 3.86
N CYS A 34 7.46 -0.50 5.05
CA CYS A 34 7.45 -1.25 6.29
C CYS A 34 5.99 -1.55 6.69
N ALA A 35 5.74 -2.78 7.15
CA ALA A 35 4.46 -3.20 7.68
C ALA A 35 4.66 -3.77 9.10
N GLY A 36 4.19 -3.04 10.11
CA GLY A 36 4.13 -3.49 11.49
C GLY A 36 2.78 -4.15 11.78
N TRP A 37 2.79 -5.31 12.43
CA TRP A 37 1.57 -6.04 12.79
C TRP A 37 1.32 -6.00 14.29
N ASP A 38 0.06 -6.09 14.72
CA ASP A 38 -0.28 -6.20 16.15
C ASP A 38 0.40 -7.42 16.81
N PRO A 39 0.84 -7.37 18.09
CA PRO A 39 1.60 -8.46 18.73
C PRO A 39 0.85 -9.80 18.92
N GLY A 40 -0.39 -9.93 18.42
CA GLY A 40 -1.21 -11.15 18.47
C GLY A 40 -1.47 -11.79 17.11
N VAL A 41 -0.80 -11.36 16.03
CA VAL A 41 -0.98 -11.98 14.70
C VAL A 41 -0.32 -13.35 14.69
N PRO A 42 -1.00 -14.41 14.20
CA PRO A 42 -0.33 -15.68 13.96
C PRO A 42 0.83 -15.48 12.97
N ALA A 43 1.96 -16.14 13.24
CA ALA A 43 3.15 -16.10 12.38
C ALA A 43 2.84 -16.38 10.90
N THR A 44 1.80 -17.16 10.64
CA THR A 44 1.23 -17.37 9.31
C THR A 44 -0.21 -16.85 9.28
N PRO A 45 -0.46 -15.67 8.69
CA PRO A 45 -1.81 -15.15 8.51
C PRO A 45 -2.66 -16.09 7.63
N SER A 46 -3.96 -16.20 7.91
CA SER A 46 -4.85 -16.97 7.04
C SER A 46 -4.93 -16.34 5.64
N ARG A 47 -5.31 -17.12 4.61
CA ARG A 47 -5.45 -16.62 3.24
C ARG A 47 -6.36 -15.39 3.13
N GLN A 48 -7.45 -15.35 3.91
CA GLN A 48 -8.37 -14.21 3.93
C GLN A 48 -7.71 -12.94 4.50
N ILE A 49 -6.93 -13.10 5.57
CA ILE A 49 -6.18 -11.99 6.18
C ILE A 49 -5.10 -11.49 5.22
N TRP A 50 -4.40 -12.40 4.55
CA TRP A 50 -3.41 -12.05 3.53
C TRP A 50 -4.03 -11.28 2.36
N LYS A 51 -5.20 -11.70 1.89
CA LYS A 51 -5.94 -10.98 0.84
C LYS A 51 -6.31 -9.55 1.27
N ARG A 52 -6.82 -9.38 2.50
CA ARG A 52 -7.14 -8.06 3.05
C ARG A 52 -5.90 -7.19 3.24
N TYR A 53 -4.80 -7.77 3.70
CA TYR A 53 -3.51 -7.09 3.82
C TYR A 53 -3.03 -6.57 2.46
N LYS A 54 -3.03 -7.42 1.42
CA LYS A 54 -2.62 -7.01 0.07
C LYS A 54 -3.48 -5.86 -0.46
N LEU A 55 -4.80 -5.95 -0.29
CA LEU A 55 -5.70 -4.86 -0.67
C LEU A 55 -5.38 -3.54 0.09
N ALA A 56 -5.20 -3.61 1.41
CA ALA A 56 -4.86 -2.45 2.22
C ALA A 56 -3.50 -1.83 1.85
N ARG A 57 -2.51 -2.68 1.57
CA ARG A 57 -1.20 -2.28 1.07
C ARG A 57 -1.32 -1.54 -0.25
N ASP A 58 -2.05 -2.11 -1.21
CA ASP A 58 -2.16 -1.54 -2.56
C ASP A 58 -2.88 -0.17 -2.52
N ILE A 59 -3.95 -0.04 -1.73
CA ILE A 59 -4.66 1.23 -1.52
C ILE A 59 -3.73 2.27 -0.90
N TYR A 60 -3.01 1.91 0.17
CA TYR A 60 -2.06 2.81 0.82
C TYR A 60 -1.00 3.33 -0.16
N LEU A 61 -0.41 2.42 -0.92
CA LEU A 61 0.64 2.78 -1.87
C LEU A 61 0.08 3.62 -3.04
N GLN A 62 -1.16 3.37 -3.47
CA GLN A 62 -1.85 4.21 -4.46
C GLN A 62 -2.12 5.62 -3.94
N GLU A 63 -2.65 5.76 -2.72
CA GLU A 63 -2.83 7.07 -2.06
C GLU A 63 -1.50 7.84 -2.02
N MET A 64 -0.41 7.16 -1.64
CA MET A 64 0.92 7.76 -1.57
C MET A 64 1.48 8.15 -2.94
N ALA A 65 1.20 7.37 -3.98
CA ALA A 65 1.59 7.70 -5.35
C ALA A 65 0.84 8.96 -5.84
N VAL A 66 -0.45 9.08 -5.53
CA VAL A 66 -1.27 10.26 -5.83
C VAL A 66 -0.80 11.49 -5.05
N ASP A 67 -0.62 11.37 -3.73
CA ASP A 67 -0.19 12.46 -2.85
C ASP A 67 1.15 13.06 -3.28
N GLN A 68 2.05 12.24 -3.83
CA GLN A 68 3.38 12.66 -4.28
C GLN A 68 3.45 12.96 -5.78
N GLY A 69 2.35 12.75 -6.53
CA GLY A 69 2.32 12.96 -7.98
C GLY A 69 3.26 12.03 -8.76
N ILE A 70 3.55 10.84 -8.22
CA ILE A 70 4.48 9.88 -8.83
C ILE A 70 3.75 8.67 -9.41
N SER A 71 4.34 8.09 -10.47
CA SER A 71 3.95 6.75 -10.93
C SER A 71 4.66 5.70 -10.09
N MET A 72 3.93 4.67 -9.67
CA MET A 72 4.47 3.60 -8.85
C MET A 72 4.16 2.26 -9.50
N VAL A 73 5.14 1.35 -9.53
CA VAL A 73 4.98 -0.02 -10.01
C VAL A 73 5.18 -0.96 -8.84
N LEU A 74 4.15 -1.75 -8.53
CA LEU A 74 4.22 -2.85 -7.58
C LEU A 74 4.57 -4.13 -8.33
N VAL A 75 5.56 -4.84 -7.80
CA VAL A 75 5.95 -6.16 -8.26
C VAL A 75 5.75 -7.12 -7.09
N ASP A 76 4.88 -8.10 -7.26
CA ASP A 76 4.70 -9.18 -6.31
C ASP A 76 4.55 -10.53 -7.03
N CYS A 77 4.31 -11.61 -6.27
CA CYS A 77 4.17 -12.95 -6.82
C CYS A 77 2.93 -13.15 -7.71
N GLU A 78 1.98 -12.19 -7.72
CA GLU A 78 0.81 -12.19 -8.60
C GLU A 78 1.05 -11.41 -9.89
N GLY A 79 2.22 -10.77 -10.01
CA GLY A 79 2.65 -10.06 -11.20
C GLY A 79 2.96 -8.60 -10.93
N LEU A 80 2.81 -7.81 -11.99
CA LEU A 80 3.25 -6.41 -12.04
C LEU A 80 2.01 -5.51 -12.15
N ARG A 81 1.85 -4.58 -11.20
CA ARG A 81 0.71 -3.66 -11.12
C ARG A 81 1.21 -2.23 -11.07
N ALA A 82 0.83 -1.42 -12.05
CA ALA A 82 1.25 -0.02 -12.15
C ALA A 82 0.12 0.93 -11.74
N PHE A 83 0.45 1.91 -10.90
CA PHE A 83 -0.39 3.01 -10.49
C PHE A 83 0.17 4.27 -11.15
N LYS A 84 -0.67 4.95 -11.95
CA LYS A 84 -0.35 6.28 -12.45
C LYS A 84 -1.02 7.29 -11.52
N PRO A 85 -0.35 8.40 -11.16
CA PRO A 85 -1.01 9.48 -10.47
C PRO A 85 -2.03 10.03 -11.48
N THR A 86 -3.31 9.74 -11.25
CA THR A 86 -4.37 10.40 -12.01
C THR A 86 -4.35 11.86 -11.58
N GLY A 87 -3.62 12.68 -12.33
CA GLY A 87 -3.78 14.12 -12.28
C GLY A 87 -5.27 14.44 -12.42
N ALA A 88 -5.77 15.30 -11.53
CA ALA A 88 -7.15 15.73 -11.39
C ALA A 88 -8.05 15.50 -12.63
N SER A 89 -8.87 14.44 -12.58
CA SER A 89 -10.15 14.20 -13.29
C SER A 89 -10.28 12.73 -13.68
N GLN A 90 -10.78 11.92 -12.76
CA GLN A 90 -11.64 10.81 -13.13
C GLN A 90 -12.85 10.83 -12.22
N THR A 91 -13.88 11.52 -12.71
CA THR A 91 -15.26 11.37 -12.28
C THR A 91 -15.69 9.90 -12.45
N THR A 92 -16.16 9.33 -11.34
CA THR A 92 -17.26 8.36 -11.27
C THR A 92 -17.02 6.94 -11.81
N GLY A 93 -17.24 5.95 -10.93
CA GLY A 93 -17.48 4.57 -11.35
C GLY A 93 -17.15 3.46 -10.35
N TRP A 94 -17.17 3.68 -9.03
CA TRP A 94 -17.18 2.56 -8.08
C TRP A 94 -18.61 2.02 -8.01
N ASN A 95 -18.86 0.93 -8.74
CA ASN A 95 -20.02 0.08 -8.47
C ASN A 95 -19.86 -0.51 -7.07
N GLU A 96 -20.89 -0.30 -6.26
CA GLU A 96 -21.09 -0.98 -4.98
C GLU A 96 -21.19 -2.50 -5.22
N LEU A 97 -20.42 -3.26 -4.44
CA LEU A 97 -20.59 -4.70 -4.21
C LEU A 97 -20.58 -4.95 -2.71
#